data_AF-A0A5S4YSH4-F1
#
_entry.id   AF-A0A5S4YSH4-F1
#
_cell.length_a   1.000
_cell.length_b   1.000
_cell.length_c   1.000
_cell.angle_alpha   90.00
_cell.angle_beta   90.00
_cell.angle_gamma   90.00
#
_symmetry.space_group_name_H-M   'P 1'
#
loop_
_entity.id
_entity.type
_entity.pdbx_description
1 polymer ?
#
loop_
_entity_poly.entity_id
_entity_poly.type
_entity_poly.pdbx_seq_one_letter_code
_entity_poly.pdbx_strand_id
1 'polypeptide(L)'
;MTEEQKALAAELDRLSADAARLADCVRRLGRSGDPIDDLREGFFLTVGQAATICAVADQAIYNWIDLAAQMRRPIAEKRARVWIIDTARLLAFVEKHRGGLPARVKAENRLKEHWPKWSEPPELCPS
;
A
#
# COMPACT_ATOMS: atom_id res chain seq x y z
N MET A 1 47.68 -5.65 19.23
CA MET A 1 46.73 -6.24 18.27
C MET A 1 47.52 -6.56 17.01
N THR A 2 47.57 -7.83 16.62
CA THR A 2 48.26 -8.26 15.39
C THR A 2 47.40 -7.94 14.17
N GLU A 3 48.02 -7.82 12.99
CA GLU A 3 47.30 -7.54 11.74
C GLU A 3 46.26 -8.63 11.41
N GLU A 4 46.54 -9.89 11.78
CA GLU A 4 45.56 -10.99 11.69
C GLU A 4 44.32 -10.77 12.57
N GLN A 5 44.51 -10.23 13.79
CA GLN A 5 43.37 -9.91 14.67
C GLN A 5 42.53 -8.77 14.11
N LYS A 6 43.14 -7.80 13.41
CA LYS A 6 42.42 -6.71 12.72
C LYS A 6 41.65 -7.22 11.51
N ALA A 7 42.26 -8.09 10.70
CA ALA A 7 41.62 -8.68 9.54
C ALA A 7 40.41 -9.54 9.95
N LEU A 8 40.56 -10.35 11.00
CA LEU A 8 39.48 -11.18 11.53
C LEU A 8 38.32 -10.33 12.08
N ALA A 9 38.61 -9.21 12.74
CA ALA A 9 37.58 -8.29 13.22
C ALA A 9 36.79 -7.66 12.06
N ALA A 10 37.47 -7.23 10.99
CA ALA A 10 36.82 -6.67 9.81
C ALA A 10 35.94 -7.70 9.06
N GLU A 11 36.38 -8.96 9.03
CA GLU A 11 35.60 -10.05 8.43
C GLU A 11 34.35 -10.38 9.26
N LEU A 12 34.47 -10.39 10.59
CA LEU A 12 33.33 -10.54 11.50
C LEU A 12 32.32 -9.40 11.36
N ASP A 13 32.79 -8.15 11.23
CA ASP A 13 31.92 -6.99 11.00
C ASP A 13 31.17 -7.10 9.67
N ARG A 14 31.86 -7.56 8.62
CA ARG A 14 31.24 -7.80 7.31
C ARG A 14 30.18 -8.89 7.36
N LEU A 15 30.52 -10.04 7.98
CA LEU A 15 29.58 -11.16 8.14
C LEU A 15 28.36 -10.76 8.97
N SER A 16 28.56 -9.96 10.02
CA SER A 16 27.47 -9.40 10.82
C SER A 16 26.55 -8.50 10.00
N ALA A 17 27.11 -7.63 9.14
CA ALA A 17 26.33 -6.79 8.24
C ALA A 17 25.56 -7.60 7.19
N ASP A 18 26.16 -8.65 6.63
CA ASP A 18 25.51 -9.56 5.70
C ASP A 18 24.38 -10.35 6.36
N ALA A 19 24.59 -10.85 7.59
CA ALA A 19 23.56 -11.50 8.38
C ALA A 19 22.39 -10.55 8.71
N ALA A 20 22.66 -9.28 9.00
CA ALA A 20 21.63 -8.27 9.24
C ALA A 20 20.81 -7.99 7.97
N ARG A 21 21.47 -7.90 6.80
CA ARG A 21 20.79 -7.77 5.50
C ARG A 21 19.92 -8.97 5.18
N LEU A 22 20.44 -10.18 5.40
CA LEU A 22 19.69 -11.42 5.20
C LEU A 22 18.49 -11.49 6.15
N ALA A 23 18.67 -11.14 7.42
CA ALA A 23 17.58 -11.07 8.39
C ALA A 23 16.50 -10.05 7.98
N ASP A 24 16.88 -8.93 7.37
CA ASP A 24 15.90 -7.97 6.82
C ASP A 24 15.16 -8.52 5.60
N CYS A 25 15.87 -9.20 4.68
CA CYS A 25 15.25 -9.90 3.55
C CYS A 25 14.30 -11.01 4.02
N VAL A 26 14.70 -11.80 5.01
CA VAL A 26 13.87 -12.87 5.61
C VAL A 26 12.69 -12.28 6.36
N ARG A 27 12.83 -11.14 7.07
CA ARG A 27 11.67 -10.43 7.63
C ARG A 27 10.70 -9.94 6.56
N ARG A 28 11.21 -9.47 5.41
CA ARG A 28 10.37 -9.05 4.28
C ARG A 28 9.68 -10.24 3.59
N LEU A 29 10.31 -11.40 3.54
CA LEU A 29 9.75 -12.63 2.95
C LEU A 29 8.83 -13.38 3.92
N GLY A 30 9.13 -13.34 5.22
CA GLY A 30 8.33 -13.87 6.32
C GLY A 30 7.14 -13.00 6.70
N ARG A 31 7.01 -11.80 6.10
CA ARG A 31 5.73 -11.11 5.91
C ARG A 31 4.90 -11.77 4.80
N SER A 32 4.92 -13.09 4.73
CA SER A 32 3.79 -13.89 4.24
C SER A 32 2.73 -14.00 5.36
N GLY A 33 2.52 -12.90 6.08
CA GLY A 33 1.31 -12.75 6.88
C GLY A 33 0.15 -12.80 5.90
N ASP A 34 -0.93 -13.43 6.33
CA ASP A 34 -2.19 -13.41 5.62
C ASP A 34 -2.42 -11.98 5.06
N PRO A 35 -2.89 -11.76 3.82
CA PRO A 35 -3.24 -10.43 3.33
C PRO A 35 -4.15 -9.61 4.28
N ILE A 36 -4.71 -10.27 5.30
CA ILE A 36 -5.46 -9.73 6.44
C ILE A 36 -4.56 -9.06 7.52
N ASP A 37 -3.26 -9.35 7.61
CA ASP A 37 -2.35 -8.68 8.53
C ASP A 37 -1.77 -7.38 7.94
N ASP A 38 -1.66 -7.28 6.61
CA ASP A 38 -1.43 -6.00 5.91
C ASP A 38 -2.69 -5.08 5.94
N LEU A 39 -3.83 -5.61 6.41
CA LEU A 39 -5.12 -4.93 6.56
C LEU A 39 -5.14 -3.93 7.74
N ARG A 40 -4.13 -3.98 8.63
CA ARG A 40 -4.17 -3.31 9.94
C ARG A 40 -3.74 -1.83 9.92
N GLU A 41 -3.16 -1.35 8.81
CA GLU A 41 -2.73 0.06 8.68
C GLU A 41 -3.33 0.81 7.48
N GLY A 42 -3.97 0.12 6.52
CA GLY A 42 -4.51 0.73 5.30
C GLY A 42 -6.03 0.67 5.20
N PHE A 43 -6.69 1.81 5.01
CA PHE A 43 -8.10 1.83 4.60
C PHE A 43 -8.26 1.29 3.17
N PHE A 44 -9.33 0.56 2.91
CA PHE A 44 -9.65 0.06 1.57
C PHE A 44 -10.86 0.76 0.98
N LEU A 45 -10.83 0.95 -0.34
CA LEU A 45 -11.91 1.57 -1.09
C LEU A 45 -12.43 0.60 -2.15
N THR A 46 -13.73 0.66 -2.37
CA THR A 46 -14.33 0.17 -3.61
C THR A 46 -13.95 1.10 -4.78
N VAL A 47 -14.17 0.64 -6.02
CA VAL A 47 -13.98 1.45 -7.23
C VAL A 47 -14.78 2.75 -7.16
N GLY A 48 -16.05 2.69 -6.74
CA GLY A 48 -16.91 3.88 -6.64
C GLY A 48 -16.43 4.87 -5.58
N GLN A 49 -15.94 4.39 -4.43
CA GLN A 49 -15.38 5.28 -3.40
C GLN A 49 -14.05 5.92 -3.87
N ALA A 50 -13.18 5.15 -4.53
CA ALA A 50 -11.95 5.66 -5.13
C ALA A 50 -12.25 6.74 -6.19
N ALA A 51 -13.22 6.47 -7.08
CA ALA A 51 -13.70 7.41 -8.09
C ALA A 51 -14.20 8.71 -7.45
N THR A 52 -14.99 8.59 -6.37
CA THR A 52 -15.54 9.72 -5.60
C THR A 52 -14.42 10.61 -5.03
N ILE A 53 -13.45 10.03 -4.30
CA ILE A 53 -12.37 10.83 -3.69
C ILE A 53 -11.41 11.39 -4.74
N CYS A 54 -11.20 10.69 -5.86
CA CYS A 54 -10.33 11.14 -6.93
C CYS A 54 -11.01 12.10 -7.93
N ALA A 55 -12.32 12.35 -7.81
CA ALA A 55 -13.09 13.19 -8.73
C ALA A 55 -13.11 12.68 -10.18
N VAL A 56 -13.12 11.36 -10.38
CA VAL A 56 -13.08 10.74 -11.70
C VAL A 56 -14.21 9.74 -11.87
N ALA A 57 -14.45 9.28 -13.09
CA ALA A 57 -15.37 8.18 -13.34
C ALA A 57 -14.75 6.83 -12.92
N ASP A 58 -15.59 5.86 -12.56
CA ASP A 58 -15.18 4.49 -12.23
C ASP A 58 -14.29 3.86 -13.31
N GLN A 59 -14.58 4.12 -14.59
CA GLN A 59 -13.76 3.64 -15.70
C GLN A 59 -12.32 4.13 -15.64
N ALA A 60 -12.08 5.36 -15.16
CA ALA A 60 -10.73 5.85 -14.97
C ALA A 60 -9.99 5.04 -13.89
N ILE A 61 -10.68 4.67 -12.80
CA ILE A 61 -10.10 3.84 -11.75
C ILE A 61 -9.74 2.45 -12.29
N TYR A 62 -10.60 1.82 -13.09
CA TYR A 62 -10.25 0.55 -13.76
C TYR A 62 -8.99 0.68 -14.62
N ASN A 63 -8.91 1.73 -15.43
CA ASN A 63 -7.72 1.98 -16.25
C ASN A 63 -6.46 2.20 -15.40
N TRP A 64 -6.60 2.78 -14.20
CA TRP A 64 -5.47 2.99 -13.28
C TRP A 64 -5.02 1.69 -12.62
N ILE A 65 -5.96 0.80 -12.28
CA ILE A 65 -5.66 -0.54 -11.77
C ILE A 65 -4.83 -1.32 -12.79
N ASP A 66 -5.26 -1.33 -14.05
CA ASP A 66 -4.55 -2.03 -15.13
C ASP A 66 -3.15 -1.44 -15.36
N LEU A 67 -3.04 -0.12 -15.41
CA LEU A 67 -1.75 0.57 -15.57
C LEU A 67 -0.80 0.28 -14.40
N ALA A 68 -1.31 0.31 -13.17
CA ALA A 68 -0.53 0.01 -11.96
C ALA A 68 -0.01 -1.44 -11.97
N ALA A 69 -0.84 -2.39 -12.43
CA ALA A 69 -0.44 -3.79 -12.59
C ALA A 69 0.65 -3.94 -13.66
N GLN A 70 0.52 -3.28 -14.81
CA GLN A 70 1.54 -3.28 -15.87
C GLN A 70 2.89 -2.73 -15.38
N MET A 71 2.87 -1.73 -14.48
CA MET A 71 4.06 -1.18 -13.84
C MET A 71 4.62 -2.05 -12.70
N ARG A 72 4.07 -3.24 -12.47
CA ARG A 72 4.40 -4.15 -11.34
C ARG A 72 4.26 -3.48 -9.97
N ARG A 73 3.33 -2.52 -9.85
CA ARG A 73 3.01 -1.81 -8.61
C ARG A 73 1.50 -1.78 -8.41
N PRO A 74 0.85 -2.94 -8.20
CA PRO A 74 -0.60 -3.01 -8.10
C PRO A 74 -1.11 -2.18 -6.92
N ILE A 75 -2.16 -1.38 -7.19
CA ILE A 75 -2.87 -0.56 -6.20
C ILE A 75 -4.17 -1.22 -5.72
N ALA A 76 -4.57 -2.33 -6.34
CA ALA A 76 -5.81 -3.03 -6.04
C ALA A 76 -5.66 -4.54 -6.22
N GLU A 77 -6.52 -5.28 -5.52
CA GLU A 77 -6.68 -6.73 -5.65
C GLU A 77 -8.15 -7.05 -5.99
N LYS A 78 -8.38 -8.03 -6.86
CA LYS A 78 -9.73 -8.52 -7.14
C LYS A 78 -10.04 -9.72 -6.25
N ARG A 79 -11.03 -9.60 -5.36
CA ARG A 79 -11.52 -10.69 -4.51
C ARG A 79 -12.94 -11.06 -4.88
N ALA A 80 -13.15 -12.35 -5.17
CA ALA A 80 -14.37 -12.88 -5.76
C ALA A 80 -14.79 -12.08 -7.02
N ARG A 81 -15.60 -11.04 -6.85
CA ARG A 81 -16.10 -10.16 -7.92
C ARG A 81 -15.89 -8.67 -7.66
N VAL A 82 -15.25 -8.31 -6.54
CA VAL A 82 -15.08 -6.93 -6.09
C VAL A 82 -13.61 -6.56 -6.14
N TRP A 83 -13.33 -5.34 -6.61
CA TRP A 83 -12.01 -4.73 -6.51
C TRP A 83 -11.86 -4.04 -5.17
N ILE A 84 -10.80 -4.40 -4.46
CA ILE A 84 -10.40 -3.81 -3.20
C ILE A 84 -9.16 -2.97 -3.48
N ILE A 85 -9.29 -1.65 -3.31
CA ILE A 85 -8.23 -0.68 -3.63
C ILE A 85 -7.57 -0.24 -2.33
N ASP A 86 -6.25 -0.38 -2.26
CA ASP A 86 -5.45 0.14 -1.16
C ASP A 86 -5.38 1.67 -1.26
N THR A 87 -5.89 2.36 -0.25
CA THR A 87 -5.99 3.83 -0.26
C THR A 87 -4.63 4.49 -0.33
N ALA A 88 -3.64 4.01 0.42
CA ALA A 88 -2.31 4.62 0.46
C ALA A 88 -1.61 4.48 -0.90
N ARG A 89 -1.73 3.31 -1.53
CA ARG A 89 -1.19 3.06 -2.87
C ARG A 89 -1.90 3.87 -3.94
N LEU A 90 -3.22 4.02 -3.85
CA LEU A 90 -3.99 4.88 -4.75
C LEU A 90 -3.53 6.34 -4.63
N LEU A 91 -3.39 6.87 -3.42
CA LEU A 91 -2.95 8.25 -3.19
C LEU A 91 -1.52 8.50 -3.70
N ALA A 92 -0.61 7.56 -3.46
CA ALA A 92 0.75 7.61 -4.00
C ALA A 92 0.75 7.55 -5.54
N PHE A 93 -0.15 6.76 -6.14
CA PHE A 93 -0.32 6.71 -7.59
C PHE A 93 -0.85 8.04 -8.15
N VAL A 94 -1.85 8.64 -7.51
CA VAL A 94 -2.41 9.95 -7.89
C VAL A 94 -1.35 11.03 -7.84
N GLU A 95 -0.55 11.06 -6.77
CA GLU A 95 0.57 11.98 -6.63
C GLU A 95 1.56 11.82 -7.79
N LYS A 96 1.99 10.59 -8.05
CA LYS A 96 3.03 10.32 -9.04
C LYS A 96 2.59 10.49 -10.48
N HIS A 97 1.32 10.20 -10.81
CA HIS A 97 0.88 10.00 -12.19
C HIS A 97 -0.29 10.87 -12.65
N ARG A 98 -1.01 11.57 -11.77
CA ARG A 98 -2.27 12.26 -12.14
C ARG A 98 -2.28 13.75 -11.87
N GLY A 99 -1.51 14.25 -10.91
CA GLY A 99 -1.46 15.69 -10.66
C GLY A 99 -0.58 16.15 -9.52
N GLY A 100 0.41 15.34 -9.10
CA GLY A 100 1.33 15.73 -8.05
C GLY A 100 0.70 15.77 -6.67
N LEU A 101 1.44 16.37 -5.73
CA LEU A 101 1.03 16.56 -4.35
C LEU A 101 -0.35 17.26 -4.21
N PRO A 102 -0.71 18.29 -5.01
CA PRO A 102 -2.02 18.92 -4.90
C PRO A 102 -3.19 17.97 -5.17
N ALA A 103 -3.06 17.07 -6.15
CA ALA A 103 -4.10 16.08 -6.46
C ALA A 103 -4.27 15.06 -5.33
N ARG A 104 -3.15 14.63 -4.74
CA ARG A 104 -3.17 13.76 -3.56
C ARG A 104 -3.87 14.42 -2.37
N VAL A 105 -3.48 15.64 -2.01
CA VAL A 105 -4.07 16.37 -0.87
C VAL A 105 -5.57 16.57 -1.08
N LYS A 106 -6.01 16.87 -2.31
CA LYS A 106 -7.43 16.98 -2.63
C LYS A 106 -8.18 15.66 -2.41
N ALA A 107 -7.60 14.54 -2.83
CA ALA A 107 -8.20 13.23 -2.62
C ALA A 107 -8.23 12.83 -1.13
N GLU A 108 -7.18 13.15 -0.37
CA GLU A 108 -7.14 12.96 1.09
C GLU A 108 -8.20 13.78 1.82
N ASN A 109 -8.40 15.04 1.42
CA ASN A 109 -9.46 15.89 2.01
C ASN A 109 -10.85 15.33 1.72
N ARG A 110 -11.12 14.90 0.49
CA ARG A 110 -12.39 14.24 0.14
C ARG A 110 -12.59 12.93 0.89
N LEU A 111 -11.53 12.15 1.07
CA LEU A 111 -11.60 10.95 1.89
C LEU A 111 -12.08 11.29 3.31
N LYS A 112 -11.50 12.32 3.94
CA LYS A 112 -11.94 12.79 5.28
C LYS A 112 -13.40 13.25 5.30
N GLU A 113 -13.87 13.91 4.24
CA GLU A 113 -15.26 14.38 4.11
C GLU A 113 -16.26 13.23 4.02
N HIS A 114 -15.91 12.18 3.26
CA HIS A 114 -16.80 11.05 3.01
C HIS A 114 -16.69 9.92 4.04
N TRP A 115 -15.54 9.81 4.72
CA TRP A 115 -15.26 8.72 5.65
C TRP A 115 -16.33 8.50 6.72
N PRO A 116 -16.87 9.54 7.40
CA PRO A 116 -17.90 9.33 8.42
C PRO A 116 -19.10 8.51 7.91
N LYS A 117 -19.56 8.81 6.70
CA LYS A 117 -20.70 8.12 6.05
C LYS A 117 -20.38 6.69 5.60
N TRP A 118 -19.11 6.41 5.29
CA TRP A 118 -18.68 5.09 4.83
C TRP A 118 -18.22 4.19 5.99
N SER A 119 -17.89 4.79 7.13
CA SER A 119 -17.50 4.08 8.35
C SER A 119 -18.70 3.65 9.20
N GLU A 120 -19.89 4.19 8.93
CA GLU A 120 -21.12 3.75 9.59
C GLU A 120 -21.44 2.31 9.18
N PRO A 121 -21.63 1.39 10.15
CA PRO A 121 -22.20 0.08 9.85
C PRO A 121 -23.55 0.31 9.18
N PRO A 122 -23.91 -0.47 8.14
CA PRO A 122 -25.28 -0.43 7.66
C PRO A 122 -26.19 -0.69 8.85
N GLU A 123 -27.04 0.27 9.21
CA GLU A 123 -28.05 0.08 10.23
C GLU A 123 -28.77 -1.22 9.87
N LEU A 124 -28.68 -2.21 10.74
CA LEU A 124 -29.41 -3.46 10.61
C LEU A 124 -30.88 -3.08 10.68
N CYS A 125 -31.51 -2.79 9.54
CA CYS A 125 -32.95 -2.59 9.47
C CYS A 125 -33.60 -3.84 10.08
N PRO A 126 -34.38 -3.74 11.18
CA PRO A 126 -35.22 -4.83 11.59
C PRO A 126 -36.29 -5.00 10.51
N SER A 127 -36.29 -6.18 9.90
CA SER A 127 -37.33 -6.66 8.99
C SER A 127 -38.71 -6.66 9.63
#